data_AF-A0A961NVL0-F1
#
_entry.id   AF-A0A961NVL0-F1
#
_cell.length_a   1.000
_cell.length_b   1.000
_cell.length_c   1.000
_cell.angle_alpha   90.00
_cell.angle_beta   90.00
_cell.angle_gamma   90.00
#
_symmetry.space_group_name_H-M   'P 1'
#
loop_
_entity.id
_entity.type
_entity.pdbx_description
1 polymer ?
#
loop_
_entity_poly.entity_id
_entity_poly.type
_entity_poly.pdbx_seq_one_letter_code
_entity_poly.pdbx_strand_id
1 'polypeptide(L)'
;MAYQAKGRDPIFDSTTQALIERRGKELIGLALLALAVGFAMLIWSYSPDDPGLLAATEGPTRNLLGPLGAAIASPLAVVIGKGAWGIVIGLAGWGLRFVTHIGEERAL
;
A
#
# COMPACT_ATOMS: atom_id res chain seq x y z
N MET A 1 -37.54 6.70 -34.71
CA MET A 1 -37.62 7.87 -33.82
C MET A 1 -36.56 7.71 -32.76
N ALA A 2 -35.55 8.59 -32.76
CA ALA A 2 -34.41 8.49 -31.87
C ALA A 2 -34.81 8.95 -30.46
N TYR A 3 -34.75 8.05 -29.48
CA TYR A 3 -34.73 8.42 -28.08
C TYR A 3 -33.37 9.06 -27.79
N GLN A 4 -33.26 10.38 -27.95
CA GLN A 4 -32.19 11.13 -27.29
C GLN A 4 -32.51 11.06 -25.79
N ALA A 5 -31.86 10.13 -25.08
CA ALA A 5 -31.81 10.18 -23.63
C ALA A 5 -31.18 11.53 -23.28
N LYS A 6 -32.01 12.44 -22.76
CA LYS A 6 -31.61 13.76 -22.26
C LYS A 6 -30.50 13.54 -21.24
N GLY A 7 -29.25 13.73 -21.70
CA GLY A 7 -28.07 13.65 -20.86
C GLY A 7 -28.28 14.61 -19.71
N ARG A 8 -28.45 14.05 -18.51
CA ARG A 8 -28.48 14.85 -17.30
C ARG A 8 -27.13 15.54 -17.23
N ASP A 9 -27.12 16.87 -17.22
CA ASP A 9 -25.90 17.64 -17.02
C ASP A 9 -25.20 17.08 -15.77
N PRO A 10 -23.94 16.63 -15.88
CA PRO A 10 -23.22 16.09 -14.75
C PRO A 10 -23.15 17.17 -13.66
N ILE A 11 -23.46 16.78 -12.42
CA ILE A 11 -23.55 17.67 -11.25
C ILE A 11 -22.19 18.37 -10.98
N PHE A 12 -21.12 17.82 -11.55
CA PHE A 12 -19.78 18.38 -11.55
C PHE A 12 -19.31 18.57 -12.99
N ASP A 13 -18.68 19.71 -13.28
CA ASP A 13 -18.03 19.94 -14.56
C ASP A 13 -17.00 18.82 -14.84
N SER A 14 -16.90 18.36 -16.09
CA SER A 14 -16.00 17.27 -16.50
C SER A 14 -14.54 17.51 -16.08
N THR A 15 -14.13 18.78 -16.05
CA THR A 15 -12.83 19.24 -15.54
C THR A 15 -12.63 18.94 -14.05
N THR A 16 -13.69 19.08 -13.25
CA THR A 16 -13.64 18.85 -11.79
C THR A 16 -13.60 17.35 -11.49
N GLN A 17 -14.35 16.53 -12.22
CA GLN A 17 -14.32 15.08 -12.08
C GLN A 17 -12.94 14.50 -12.45
N ALA A 18 -12.38 14.92 -13.59
CA ALA A 18 -11.04 14.49 -14.01
C ALA A 18 -9.95 14.87 -13.00
N LEU A 19 -10.07 16.05 -12.38
CA LEU A 19 -9.13 16.49 -11.35
C LEU A 19 -9.23 15.64 -10.06
N ILE A 20 -10.45 15.32 -9.62
CA ILE A 20 -10.69 14.46 -8.45
C ILE A 20 -10.16 13.05 -8.70
N GLU A 21 -10.42 12.47 -9.87
CA GLU A 21 -9.94 11.14 -10.22
C GLU A 21 -8.41 11.08 -10.25
N ARG A 22 -7.76 12.09 -10.85
CA ARG A 22 -6.30 12.15 -10.92
C ARG A 22 -5.67 12.30 -9.53
N ARG A 23 -6.19 13.21 -8.70
CA ARG A 23 -5.68 13.42 -7.33
C ARG A 23 -5.99 12.24 -6.40
N GLY A 24 -7.14 11.59 -6.58
CA GLY A 24 -7.50 10.39 -5.85
C GLY A 24 -6.53 9.24 -6.11
N LYS A 25 -6.17 9.00 -7.37
CA LYS A 25 -5.17 7.98 -7.76
C LYS A 25 -3.79 8.29 -7.17
N GLU A 26 -3.36 9.56 -7.21
CA GLU A 26 -2.09 9.97 -6.60
C GLU A 26 -2.05 9.68 -5.09
N LEU A 27 -3.12 10.01 -4.35
CA LEU A 27 -3.21 9.74 -2.91
C LEU A 27 -3.17 8.25 -2.60
N ILE A 28 -3.87 7.42 -3.37
CA ILE A 28 -3.81 5.96 -3.22
C ILE A 28 -2.39 5.46 -3.47
N GLY A 29 -1.74 5.96 -4.51
CA GLY A 29 -0.36 5.59 -4.82
C GLY A 29 0.62 5.99 -3.73
N LEU A 30 0.50 7.20 -3.18
CA LEU A 30 1.31 7.66 -2.05
C LEU A 30 1.06 6.82 -0.80
N ALA A 31 -0.18 6.45 -0.51
CA ALA A 31 -0.52 5.57 0.60
C ALA A 31 0.13 4.18 0.44
N LEU A 32 0.11 3.61 -0.77
CA LEU A 32 0.77 2.34 -1.08
C LEU A 32 2.30 2.43 -0.92
N LEU A 33 2.92 3.53 -1.35
CA LEU A 33 4.35 3.77 -1.16
C LEU A 33 4.71 3.89 0.33
N ALA A 34 3.89 4.62 1.11
CA ALA A 34 4.09 4.73 2.55
C ALA A 34 3.99 3.36 3.25
N LEU A 35 3.02 2.54 2.85
CA LEU A 35 2.91 1.16 3.32
C LEU A 35 4.13 0.31 2.91
N ALA A 36 4.62 0.44 1.67
CA ALA A 36 5.80 -0.27 1.22
C ALA A 36 7.02 0.06 2.09
N VAL A 37 7.22 1.34 2.42
CA VAL A 37 8.29 1.79 3.33
C VAL A 37 8.08 1.21 4.74
N GLY A 38 6.86 1.23 5.26
CA GLY A 38 6.54 0.63 6.56
C GLY A 38 6.87 -0.87 6.61
N PHE A 39 6.46 -1.64 5.59
CA PHE A 39 6.80 -3.06 5.47
C PHE A 39 8.31 -3.29 5.29
N ALA A 40 9.00 -2.42 4.55
CA ALA A 40 10.45 -2.50 4.40
C ALA A 40 11.16 -2.30 5.75
N MET A 41 10.78 -1.28 6.52
CA MET A 41 11.32 -1.05 7.87
C MET A 41 11.02 -2.24 8.79
N LEU A 42 9.80 -2.76 8.74
CA LEU A 42 9.36 -3.90 9.53
C LEU A 42 10.18 -5.15 9.26
N ILE A 43 10.38 -5.50 7.99
CA ILE A 43 11.14 -6.68 7.56
C ILE A 43 12.64 -6.49 7.79
N TRP A 44 13.16 -5.30 7.50
CA TRP A 44 14.59 -4.99 7.65
C TRP A 44 15.04 -5.00 9.11
N SER A 45 14.19 -4.48 10.01
CA SER A 45 14.48 -4.44 11.45
C SER A 45 13.99 -5.66 12.23
N TYR A 46 13.60 -6.73 11.54
CA TYR A 46 13.21 -7.98 12.19
C TYR A 46 14.35 -8.57 13.01
N SER A 47 14.08 -8.89 14.28
CA SER A 47 14.96 -9.67 15.14
C SER A 47 14.23 -10.90 15.66
N PRO A 48 14.83 -12.11 15.59
CA PRO A 48 14.25 -13.32 16.18
C PRO A 48 14.07 -13.24 17.70
N ASP A 49 14.85 -12.38 18.36
CA ASP A 49 14.80 -12.17 19.80
C ASP A 49 13.67 -11.20 20.22
N ASP A 50 13.02 -10.53 19.26
CA ASP A 50 11.93 -9.60 19.57
C ASP A 50 10.73 -10.34 20.18
N PRO A 51 10.08 -9.76 21.21
CA PRO A 51 8.80 -10.27 21.69
C PRO A 51 7.79 -10.17 20.55
N GLY A 52 7.22 -11.31 20.16
CA GLY A 52 6.34 -11.41 19.00
C GLY A 52 5.24 -12.42 19.22
N LEU A 53 4.24 -12.43 18.33
CA LEU A 53 3.09 -13.34 18.42
C LEU A 53 3.47 -14.83 18.53
N LEU A 54 4.65 -15.19 18.02
CA LEU A 54 5.17 -16.56 18.01
C LEU A 54 6.36 -16.78 18.95
N ALA A 55 6.83 -15.72 19.63
CA ALA A 55 8.02 -15.77 20.47
C ALA A 55 7.64 -15.45 21.93
N ALA A 56 7.87 -16.41 22.83
CA ALA A 56 7.66 -16.26 24.27
C ALA A 56 8.84 -15.55 24.97
N THR A 57 9.52 -14.67 24.25
CA THR A 57 10.63 -13.86 24.77
C THR A 57 10.09 -12.62 25.45
N GLU A 58 10.58 -12.34 26.66
CA GLU A 58 10.35 -11.06 27.33
C GLU A 58 11.59 -10.17 27.16
N GLY A 59 11.41 -8.96 26.63
CA GLY A 59 12.53 -8.04 26.39
C GLY A 59 12.15 -6.78 25.60
N PRO A 60 13.07 -5.82 25.47
CA PRO A 60 12.84 -4.60 24.70
C PRO A 60 12.77 -4.92 23.19
N THR A 61 11.74 -4.41 22.51
CA THR A 61 11.58 -4.59 21.07
C THR A 61 12.62 -3.80 20.28
N ARG A 62 13.29 -4.47 19.34
CA ARG A 62 14.30 -3.88 18.44
C ARG A 62 13.71 -3.45 17.09
N ASN A 63 12.54 -3.96 16.71
CA ASN A 63 11.84 -3.53 15.51
C ASN A 63 11.60 -2.01 15.52
N LEU A 64 11.88 -1.34 14.40
CA LEU A 64 11.76 0.12 14.27
C LEU A 64 10.33 0.63 14.43
N LEU A 65 9.33 -0.23 14.16
CA LEU A 65 7.91 0.07 14.40
C LEU A 65 7.43 -0.37 15.79
N GLY A 66 8.37 -0.72 16.69
CA GLY A 66 8.09 -1.14 18.05
C GLY A 66 7.37 -2.50 18.15
N PRO A 67 6.66 -2.76 19.26
CA PRO A 67 6.03 -4.06 19.54
C PRO A 67 5.05 -4.52 18.47
N LEU A 68 4.30 -3.59 17.85
CA LEU A 68 3.38 -3.91 16.76
C LEU A 68 4.13 -4.38 15.51
N GLY A 69 5.26 -3.74 15.19
CA GLY A 69 6.14 -4.15 14.10
C GLY A 69 6.70 -5.54 14.31
N ALA A 70 7.20 -5.82 15.52
CA ALA A 70 7.67 -7.16 15.89
C ALA A 70 6.57 -8.22 15.81
N ALA A 71 5.37 -7.93 16.33
CA ALA A 71 4.24 -8.86 16.30
C ALA A 71 3.87 -9.27 14.87
N ILE A 72 3.90 -8.35 13.91
CA ILE A 72 3.63 -8.62 12.48
C ILE A 72 4.84 -9.27 11.79
N ALA A 73 6.07 -8.82 12.12
CA ALA A 73 7.30 -9.33 11.51
C ALA A 73 7.55 -10.81 11.84
N SER A 74 7.27 -11.25 13.07
CA SER A 74 7.50 -12.64 13.49
C SER A 74 6.82 -13.69 12.60
N PRO A 75 5.48 -13.67 12.39
CA PRO A 75 4.84 -14.64 11.50
C PRO A 75 5.24 -14.47 10.03
N LEU A 76 5.47 -13.24 9.57
CA LEU A 76 5.95 -12.98 8.21
C LEU A 76 7.31 -13.64 7.95
N ALA A 77 8.24 -13.50 8.90
CA ALA A 77 9.57 -14.09 8.81
C ALA A 77 9.53 -15.63 8.89
N VAL A 78 8.63 -16.19 9.69
CA VAL A 78 8.48 -17.65 9.84
C VAL A 78 7.81 -18.28 8.62
N VAL A 79 6.73 -17.69 8.10
CA VAL A 79 5.93 -18.27 7.01
C VAL A 79 6.52 -17.97 5.64
N ILE A 80 6.93 -16.71 5.41
CA ILE A 80 7.34 -16.22 4.10
C ILE A 80 8.87 -16.04 4.03
N GLY A 81 9.51 -15.72 5.16
CA GLY A 81 10.94 -15.49 5.23
C GLY A 81 11.38 -14.36 4.30
N LYS A 82 12.47 -14.57 3.55
CA LYS A 82 12.99 -13.56 2.61
C LYS A 82 12.01 -13.23 1.48
N GLY A 83 11.03 -14.10 1.20
CA GLY A 83 9.97 -13.83 0.22
C GLY A 83 9.07 -12.65 0.60
N ALA A 84 9.07 -12.22 1.87
CA ALA A 84 8.30 -11.08 2.35
C ALA A 84 8.68 -9.76 1.63
N TRP A 85 9.92 -9.65 1.11
CA TRP A 85 10.32 -8.53 0.27
C TRP A 85 9.49 -8.39 -1.01
N GLY A 86 8.87 -9.46 -1.49
CA GLY A 86 7.91 -9.41 -2.60
C GLY A 86 6.72 -8.50 -2.30
N ILE A 87 6.28 -8.42 -1.04
CA ILE A 87 5.20 -7.51 -0.61
C ILE A 87 5.65 -6.07 -0.76
N VAL A 88 6.87 -5.74 -0.31
CA VAL A 88 7.46 -4.41 -0.44
C VAL A 88 7.54 -4.01 -1.91
N ILE A 89 8.06 -4.89 -2.77
CA ILE A 89 8.19 -4.64 -4.20
C ILE A 89 6.82 -4.47 -4.86
N GLY A 90 5.83 -5.30 -4.52
CA GLY A 90 4.48 -5.20 -5.06
C GLY A 90 3.79 -3.89 -4.68
N LEU A 91 3.84 -3.51 -3.39
CA LEU A 91 3.30 -2.25 -2.89
C LEU A 91 4.02 -1.05 -3.52
N ALA A 92 5.34 -1.09 -3.62
CA ALA A 92 6.13 -0.03 -4.24
C ALA A 92 5.81 0.12 -5.74
N GLY A 93 5.70 -1.01 -6.46
CA GLY A 93 5.39 -1.05 -7.89
C GLY A 93 4.01 -0.49 -8.21
N TRP A 94 2.97 -0.91 -7.46
CA TRP A 94 1.63 -0.35 -7.63
C TRP A 94 1.53 1.09 -7.14
N GLY A 95 2.16 1.42 -6.02
CA GLY A 95 2.20 2.80 -5.50
C GLY A 95 2.82 3.76 -6.52
N LEU A 96 3.97 3.39 -7.09
CA LEU A 96 4.62 4.15 -8.15
C LEU A 96 3.72 4.24 -9.39
N ARG A 97 3.08 3.13 -9.80
CA ARG A 97 2.16 3.12 -10.94
C ARG A 97 1.02 4.13 -10.78
N PHE A 98 0.39 4.18 -9.60
CA PHE A 98 -0.71 5.11 -9.31
C PHE A 98 -0.24 6.57 -9.21
N VAL A 99 0.94 6.83 -8.64
CA VAL A 99 1.52 8.18 -8.55
C VAL A 99 1.94 8.70 -9.93
N THR A 100 2.49 7.83 -10.78
CA THR A 100 2.99 8.18 -12.12
C THR A 100 1.93 8.09 -13.20
N HIS A 101 0.71 7.67 -12.86
CA HIS A 101 -0.40 7.44 -13.79
C HIS A 101 -0.05 6.48 -14.94
N ILE A 102 0.96 5.61 -14.75
CA ILE A 102 1.42 4.70 -15.79
C ILE A 102 0.35 3.63 -16.05
N GLY A 103 -0.26 3.69 -17.23
CA GLY A 103 -1.27 2.74 -17.68
C GLY A 103 -2.72 3.11 -17.36
N GLU A 104 -3.04 4.41 -17.22
CA GLU A 104 -4.43 4.89 -17.20
C GLU A 104 -5.22 4.48 -18.45
N GLU A 105 -4.56 4.32 -19.61
CA GLU A 105 -5.20 3.83 -20.85
C GLU A 105 -5.44 2.32 -20.91
N ARG A 106 -4.86 1.53 -19.99
CA ARG A 106 -5.00 0.04 -20.00
C ARG A 106 -6.12 -0.47 -19.09
N ALA A 107 -6.91 0.44 -18.51
CA ALA A 107 -8.03 0.11 -17.62
C ALA A 107 -9.40 0.28 -18.30
N LEU A 108 -9.46 0.44 -19.62
CA LEU A 108 -10.69 0.44 -20.42
C LEU A 108 -10.76 -0.79 -21.32
#